data_AF-A0A9E5I4S9-F1
#
_entry.id   AF-A0A9E5I4S9-F1
#
_cell.length_a   1.000
_cell.length_b   1.000
_cell.length_c   1.000
_cell.angle_alpha   90.00
_cell.angle_beta   90.00
_cell.angle_gamma   90.00
#
_symmetry.space_group_name_H-M   'P 1'
#
loop_
_entity.id
_entity.type
_entity.pdbx_description
1 polymer ?
#
loop_
_entity_poly.entity_id
_entity_poly.type
_entity_poly.pdbx_seq_one_letter_code
_entity_poly.pdbx_strand_id
1 'polypeptide(L)'
;MRIHGEGFLDFSQGRRPGFARGRLGRQNHRGDFHASHFFLQGRNAFCLGRLGGAKNLAPLQESGIRLKDGRKQHEDVIPILASQGFLGLAKRIRLACRQLAGRNFRHKRTSYPKGRTTPNQNPLGISLPFGGSSPIPKGVTIGFLLFGAGFLIGSIPFGAWIARSQGVDIQKRGSGNIGATNVGRVLGKKWGYLVFLLDALKGWFAVWLAAEFLQAGDAASVLTGVAAVAGHVFSPWLNFKGGKGVATSAGVLLGLAPVVLIWTAAIWGFSFFVKRIVSVSSLLAATSFPFLVLWLEPGRQALLAAAFALAGLVWYRHRDNLQRLVRGTENGFEKKRPARRKGKTKR
;
A
#
# COMPACT_ATOMS: atom_id res chain seq x y z
N MET A 1 50.62 35.08 -5.90
CA MET A 1 51.73 34.24 -5.39
C MET A 1 51.18 32.83 -5.22
N ARG A 2 51.13 32.04 -6.28
CA ARG A 2 52.07 31.00 -6.74
C ARG A 2 52.26 29.82 -5.74
N ILE A 3 51.46 28.75 -5.87
CA ILE A 3 51.72 27.33 -6.28
C ILE A 3 52.45 26.42 -5.26
N HIS A 4 51.96 25.16 -5.20
CA HIS A 4 52.56 23.85 -4.84
C HIS A 4 52.23 23.28 -3.45
N GLY A 5 51.98 21.98 -3.28
CA GLY A 5 52.13 20.84 -4.17
C GLY A 5 51.67 19.53 -3.52
N GLU A 6 51.61 18.47 -4.32
CA GLU A 6 51.04 17.15 -4.05
C GLU A 6 51.85 16.25 -3.11
N GLY A 7 51.24 15.15 -2.67
CA GLY A 7 51.91 14.08 -1.93
C GLY A 7 51.09 12.79 -1.89
N PHE A 8 51.30 11.95 -2.90
CA PHE A 8 50.80 10.59 -3.12
C PHE A 8 51.67 9.59 -2.33
N LEU A 9 51.11 8.63 -1.58
CA LEU A 9 51.77 7.35 -1.26
C LEU A 9 50.77 6.21 -1.06
N ASP A 10 50.84 5.28 -2.00
CA ASP A 10 50.29 3.92 -2.02
C ASP A 10 51.25 2.98 -1.28
N PHE A 11 50.71 2.00 -0.54
CA PHE A 11 51.47 0.82 -0.10
C PHE A 11 50.56 -0.41 -0.11
N SER A 12 50.83 -1.28 -1.07
CA SER A 12 50.30 -2.63 -1.18
C SER A 12 51.07 -3.63 -0.31
N GLN A 13 50.50 -4.85 -0.23
CA GLN A 13 51.00 -6.11 0.35
C GLN A 13 50.61 -6.37 1.81
N GLY A 14 50.08 -7.53 2.23
CA GLY A 14 49.88 -8.83 1.58
C GLY A 14 49.94 -9.93 2.66
N ARG A 15 49.26 -11.06 2.39
CA ARG A 15 49.35 -12.41 3.02
C ARG A 15 48.40 -12.77 4.20
N ARG A 16 47.66 -13.86 3.93
CA ARG A 16 47.09 -14.83 4.89
C ARG A 16 48.17 -15.83 5.33
N PRO A 17 47.98 -16.53 6.47
CA PRO A 17 47.72 -17.99 6.37
C PRO A 17 46.81 -18.61 7.47
N GLY A 18 46.18 -19.76 7.14
CA GLY A 18 46.22 -21.04 7.88
C GLY A 18 45.56 -21.25 9.27
N PHE A 19 44.45 -22.00 9.27
CA PHE A 19 43.88 -22.93 10.28
C PHE A 19 44.59 -23.23 11.62
N ALA A 20 43.84 -23.22 12.73
CA ALA A 20 43.91 -24.22 13.82
C ALA A 20 42.65 -24.19 14.73
N ARG A 21 42.22 -25.39 15.18
CA ARG A 21 41.12 -25.64 16.13
C ARG A 21 41.53 -25.28 17.57
N GLY A 22 40.63 -24.69 18.34
CA GLY A 22 40.74 -24.54 19.80
C GLY A 22 39.36 -24.30 20.43
N ARG A 23 39.03 -25.07 21.46
CA ARG A 23 37.72 -25.17 22.12
C ARG A 23 37.72 -24.33 23.41
N LEU A 24 36.53 -23.82 23.78
CA LEU A 24 36.08 -23.30 25.09
C LEU A 24 36.38 -21.83 25.46
N GLY A 25 35.29 -21.11 25.79
CA GLY A 25 35.30 -19.83 26.50
C GLY A 25 33.97 -19.08 26.35
N ARG A 26 33.05 -19.24 27.32
CA ARG A 26 31.77 -18.52 27.43
C ARG A 26 31.97 -16.98 27.40
N GLN A 27 31.07 -16.25 26.73
CA GLN A 27 30.01 -15.43 27.34
C GLN A 27 29.39 -14.44 26.33
N ASN A 28 28.06 -14.34 26.40
CA ASN A 28 27.13 -13.28 25.97
C ASN A 28 27.63 -12.15 25.06
N HIS A 29 26.96 -11.95 23.92
CA HIS A 29 26.16 -10.74 23.66
C HIS A 29 25.32 -10.88 22.38
N ARG A 30 24.24 -10.10 22.36
CA ARG A 30 23.18 -9.87 21.35
C ARG A 30 23.64 -9.90 19.88
N GLY A 31 22.72 -10.30 18.99
CA GLY A 31 22.72 -9.88 17.57
C GLY A 31 22.20 -10.92 16.58
N ASP A 32 21.02 -10.65 16.02
CA ASP A 32 20.53 -10.96 14.67
C ASP A 32 20.68 -12.37 14.05
N PHE A 33 19.56 -12.94 13.57
CA PHE A 33 19.25 -13.03 12.13
C PHE A 33 18.11 -14.02 11.78
N HIS A 34 17.23 -13.57 10.88
CA HIS A 34 16.35 -14.29 9.95
C HIS A 34 15.21 -15.18 10.47
N ALA A 35 14.02 -14.59 10.55
CA ALA A 35 12.74 -15.31 10.51
C ALA A 35 12.28 -15.52 9.05
N SER A 36 12.34 -16.77 8.58
CA SER A 36 11.82 -17.21 7.28
C SER A 36 10.39 -17.74 7.43
N HIS A 37 9.46 -17.19 6.65
CA HIS A 37 8.06 -17.59 6.51
C HIS A 37 7.87 -19.09 6.22
N PHE A 38 6.89 -19.74 6.87
CA PHE A 38 6.36 -21.05 6.46
C PHE A 38 4.86 -20.95 6.15
N PHE A 39 4.52 -21.18 4.87
CA PHE A 39 3.16 -21.39 4.36
C PHE A 39 2.78 -22.87 4.52
N LEU A 40 1.70 -23.16 5.22
CA LEU A 40 1.06 -24.48 5.21
C LEU A 40 0.15 -24.59 3.97
N GLN A 41 0.65 -25.18 2.89
CA GLN A 41 -0.16 -25.65 1.76
C GLN A 41 -0.26 -27.17 1.75
N GLY A 42 -1.50 -27.67 1.66
CA GLY A 42 -1.81 -29.07 1.35
C GLY A 42 -2.47 -29.86 2.49
N ARG A 43 -3.62 -30.49 2.18
CA ARG A 43 -4.42 -31.55 2.85
C ARG A 43 -4.64 -31.54 4.38
N ASN A 44 -3.84 -30.87 5.19
CA ASN A 44 -3.88 -30.89 6.65
C ASN A 44 -4.64 -29.72 7.29
N ALA A 45 -4.93 -28.65 6.53
CA ALA A 45 -5.80 -27.56 7.00
C ALA A 45 -7.29 -28.01 7.12
N PHE A 46 -7.67 -29.08 6.42
CA PHE A 46 -9.05 -29.53 6.34
C PHE A 46 -9.55 -30.23 7.63
N CYS A 47 -8.64 -30.81 8.43
CA CYS A 47 -9.01 -31.50 9.67
C CYS A 47 -9.11 -30.57 10.89
N LEU A 48 -8.42 -29.43 10.89
CA LEU A 48 -8.43 -28.47 12.00
C LEU A 48 -9.63 -27.51 11.96
N GLY A 49 -10.22 -27.29 10.79
CA GLY A 49 -11.39 -26.41 10.64
C GLY A 49 -12.71 -26.98 11.19
N ARG A 50 -12.79 -28.30 11.46
CA ARG A 50 -14.06 -28.97 11.85
C ARG A 50 -14.18 -29.30 13.34
N LEU A 51 -13.15 -29.01 14.14
CA LEU A 51 -13.16 -29.17 15.59
C LEU A 51 -13.07 -27.79 16.26
N GLY A 52 -14.17 -27.05 16.22
CA GLY A 52 -14.53 -25.99 17.18
C GLY A 52 -13.51 -24.87 17.43
N GLY A 53 -13.72 -23.73 16.77
CA GLY A 53 -13.44 -22.40 17.29
C GLY A 53 -11.97 -22.02 17.50
N ALA A 54 -11.54 -20.98 16.78
CA ALA A 54 -10.21 -20.37 16.81
C ALA A 54 -9.77 -19.74 18.16
N LYS A 55 -10.32 -20.17 19.30
CA LYS A 55 -10.00 -19.62 20.64
C LYS A 55 -9.00 -20.43 21.47
N ASN A 56 -8.61 -21.63 21.04
CA ASN A 56 -7.70 -22.50 21.83
C ASN A 56 -6.36 -22.82 21.15
N LEU A 57 -5.98 -22.11 20.08
CA LEU A 57 -4.71 -22.34 19.36
C LEU A 57 -3.54 -21.45 19.84
N ALA A 58 -3.79 -20.55 20.80
CA ALA A 58 -2.77 -19.67 21.37
C ALA A 58 -1.53 -20.38 21.99
N PRO A 59 -1.63 -21.59 22.59
CA PRO A 59 -0.44 -22.20 23.23
C PRO A 59 0.53 -22.89 22.26
N LEU A 60 0.13 -23.17 21.02
CA LEU A 60 0.99 -23.89 20.05
C LEU A 60 1.93 -22.97 19.27
N GLN A 61 1.71 -21.65 19.34
CA GLN A 61 2.48 -20.66 18.60
C GLN A 61 3.79 -20.27 19.33
N GLU A 62 3.92 -20.60 20.63
CA GLU A 62 5.10 -20.27 21.45
C GLU A 62 6.11 -21.41 21.64
N SER A 63 5.81 -22.67 21.25
CA SER A 63 6.65 -23.81 21.63
C SER A 63 7.81 -24.18 20.68
N GLY A 64 8.03 -23.45 19.58
CA GLY A 64 9.28 -23.53 18.79
C GLY A 64 9.66 -24.93 18.25
N ILE A 65 8.71 -25.83 18.01
CA ILE A 65 8.99 -27.21 17.57
C ILE A 65 9.22 -27.25 16.06
N ARG A 66 10.45 -27.59 15.64
CA ARG A 66 10.86 -27.73 14.24
C ARG A 66 10.63 -29.18 13.77
N LEU A 67 9.58 -29.44 12.99
CA LEU A 67 9.30 -30.75 12.41
C LEU A 67 10.17 -30.98 11.17
N LYS A 68 11.11 -31.94 11.23
CA LYS A 68 11.82 -32.46 10.06
C LYS A 68 11.05 -33.63 9.47
N ASP A 69 10.81 -33.52 8.17
CA ASP A 69 10.43 -34.60 7.25
C ASP A 69 8.94 -35.03 7.22
N GLY A 70 8.35 -34.94 6.03
CA GLY A 70 6.90 -34.97 5.76
C GLY A 70 6.27 -36.37 5.67
N ARG A 71 6.83 -37.39 6.32
CA ARG A 71 6.32 -38.78 6.21
C ARG A 71 6.00 -39.51 7.51
N LYS A 72 6.19 -38.89 8.69
CA LYS A 72 5.77 -39.47 9.98
C LYS A 72 5.14 -38.37 10.84
N GLN A 73 3.81 -38.22 10.82
CA GLN A 73 3.16 -37.05 11.47
C GLN A 73 2.00 -37.34 12.42
N HIS A 74 1.64 -38.60 12.70
CA HIS A 74 0.55 -38.87 13.66
C HIS A 74 1.00 -39.47 14.99
N GLU A 75 2.14 -40.15 15.06
CA GLU A 75 2.53 -40.88 16.28
C GLU A 75 3.37 -40.04 17.26
N ASP A 76 4.08 -39.02 16.80
CA ASP A 76 5.03 -38.29 17.64
C ASP A 76 4.42 -37.11 18.43
N VAL A 77 3.22 -36.64 18.07
CA VAL A 77 2.60 -35.46 18.71
C VAL A 77 1.84 -35.82 19.98
N ILE A 78 1.29 -37.04 20.05
CA ILE A 78 0.45 -37.49 21.17
C ILE A 78 1.24 -37.65 22.48
N PRO A 79 2.45 -38.26 22.49
CA PRO A 79 3.28 -38.36 23.71
C PRO A 79 3.72 -36.98 24.23
N ILE A 80 4.02 -36.04 23.33
CA ILE A 80 4.49 -34.68 23.66
C ILE A 80 3.36 -33.85 24.28
N LEU A 81 2.14 -33.95 23.76
CA LEU A 81 0.98 -33.27 24.37
C LEU A 81 0.60 -33.85 25.74
N ALA A 82 0.81 -35.16 25.93
CA ALA A 82 0.55 -35.81 27.22
C ALA A 82 1.58 -35.43 28.29
N SER A 83 2.87 -35.30 27.94
CA SER A 83 3.92 -34.90 28.90
C SER A 83 3.85 -33.43 29.32
N GLN A 84 3.17 -32.57 28.55
CA GLN A 84 2.94 -31.16 28.88
C GLN A 84 1.56 -30.89 29.53
N GLY A 85 0.89 -31.92 30.05
CA GLY A 85 -0.35 -31.75 30.83
C GLY A 85 -1.64 -31.61 30.01
N PHE A 86 -1.58 -31.67 28.68
CA PHE A 86 -2.75 -31.55 27.79
C PHE A 86 -3.42 -32.89 27.47
N LEU A 87 -3.63 -33.74 28.49
CA LEU A 87 -4.17 -35.10 28.33
C LEU A 87 -5.54 -35.14 27.62
N GLY A 88 -6.39 -34.14 27.85
CA GLY A 88 -7.72 -34.06 27.23
C GLY A 88 -7.66 -33.85 25.72
N LEU A 89 -6.72 -33.03 25.24
CA LEU A 89 -6.53 -32.75 23.82
C LEU A 89 -5.89 -33.96 23.12
N ALA A 90 -4.91 -34.59 23.76
CA ALA A 90 -4.27 -35.81 23.27
C ALA A 90 -5.29 -36.96 23.07
N LYS A 91 -6.22 -37.14 24.03
CA LYS A 91 -7.31 -38.14 23.91
C LYS A 91 -8.26 -37.82 22.75
N ARG A 92 -8.64 -36.56 22.54
CA ARG A 92 -9.53 -36.14 21.45
C ARG A 92 -8.91 -36.35 20.07
N ILE A 93 -7.63 -36.03 19.92
CA ILE A 93 -6.88 -36.26 18.67
C ILE A 93 -6.77 -37.77 18.40
N ARG A 94 -6.45 -38.58 19.42
CA ARG A 94 -6.37 -40.04 19.28
C ARG A 94 -7.71 -40.66 18.88
N LEU A 95 -8.83 -40.15 19.40
CA LEU A 95 -10.18 -40.60 19.03
C LEU A 95 -10.54 -40.21 17.59
N ALA A 96 -10.21 -38.99 17.16
CA ALA A 96 -10.44 -38.53 15.79
C ALA A 96 -9.62 -39.33 14.76
N CYS A 97 -8.36 -39.68 15.08
CA CYS A 97 -7.54 -40.54 14.23
C CYS A 97 -8.10 -41.96 14.12
N ARG A 98 -8.63 -42.54 15.21
CA ARG A 98 -9.31 -43.86 15.16
C ARG A 98 -10.58 -43.84 14.32
N GLN A 99 -11.36 -42.77 14.37
CA GLN A 99 -12.57 -42.63 13.54
C GLN A 99 -12.25 -42.47 12.04
N LEU A 100 -11.09 -41.88 11.71
CA LEU A 100 -10.63 -41.74 10.33
C LEU A 100 -10.00 -43.04 9.78
N ALA A 101 -9.31 -43.81 10.63
CA ALA A 101 -8.73 -45.10 10.25
C ALA A 101 -9.78 -46.19 9.92
N GLY A 102 -11.01 -46.07 10.44
CA GLY A 102 -12.11 -47.00 10.17
C GLY A 102 -12.87 -46.76 8.85
N ARG A 103 -12.55 -45.71 8.08
CA ARG A 103 -13.20 -45.44 6.80
C ARG A 103 -12.36 -45.98 5.65
N ASN A 104 -12.75 -47.13 5.11
CA ASN A 104 -12.21 -47.70 3.87
C ASN A 104 -12.40 -46.72 2.69
N PHE A 105 -11.43 -45.84 2.45
CA PHE A 105 -11.35 -45.05 1.22
C PHE A 105 -10.89 -45.98 0.09
N ARG A 106 -11.87 -46.55 -0.61
CA ARG A 106 -11.67 -47.37 -1.80
C ARG A 106 -11.11 -46.49 -2.92
N HIS A 107 -9.79 -46.50 -3.11
CA HIS A 107 -9.10 -45.80 -4.20
C HIS A 107 -9.53 -46.38 -5.57
N LYS A 108 -10.37 -45.67 -6.33
CA LYS A 108 -10.46 -45.90 -7.78
C LYS A 108 -9.17 -45.39 -8.42
N ARG A 109 -8.31 -46.31 -8.89
CA ARG A 109 -7.22 -46.00 -9.81
C ARG A 109 -7.83 -45.58 -11.14
N THR A 110 -7.77 -44.30 -11.48
CA THR A 110 -8.08 -43.84 -12.84
C THR A 110 -6.90 -44.19 -13.73
N SER A 111 -7.08 -45.18 -14.59
CA SER A 111 -6.16 -45.54 -15.67
C SER A 111 -6.05 -44.38 -16.66
N TYR A 112 -4.83 -43.93 -16.95
CA TYR A 112 -4.54 -43.07 -18.11
C TYR A 112 -4.58 -43.91 -19.39
N PRO A 113 -5.31 -43.50 -20.45
CA PRO A 113 -5.23 -44.18 -21.74
C PRO A 113 -3.89 -43.85 -22.42
N LYS A 114 -3.20 -44.91 -22.88
CA LYS A 114 -2.04 -44.85 -23.78
C LYS A 114 -2.42 -44.15 -25.09
N GLY A 115 -1.47 -43.37 -25.60
CA GLY A 115 -1.66 -42.43 -26.70
C GLY A 115 -2.14 -43.01 -28.03
N ARG A 116 -2.83 -42.14 -28.79
CA ARG A 116 -2.92 -42.19 -30.24
C ARG A 116 -2.14 -41.01 -30.81
N THR A 117 -1.08 -41.31 -31.54
CA THR A 117 -0.41 -40.36 -32.42
C THR A 117 -1.22 -40.22 -33.71
N THR A 118 -1.81 -39.06 -33.96
CA THR A 118 -2.23 -38.66 -35.30
C THR A 118 -1.11 -37.79 -35.90
N PRO A 119 -0.65 -38.04 -37.13
CA PRO A 119 0.38 -37.21 -37.75
C PRO A 119 -0.27 -35.92 -38.23
N ASN A 120 -0.06 -34.82 -37.50
CA ASN A 120 -0.32 -33.48 -38.03
C ASN A 120 1.01 -32.91 -38.53
N GLN A 121 1.28 -33.10 -39.82
CA GLN A 121 2.40 -32.47 -40.49
C GLN A 121 2.05 -31.00 -40.75
N ASN A 122 2.52 -30.10 -39.88
CA ASN A 122 2.75 -28.71 -40.24
C ASN A 122 4.22 -28.59 -40.69
N PRO A 123 4.53 -28.39 -41.98
CA PRO A 123 5.91 -28.44 -42.48
C PRO A 123 6.76 -27.20 -42.14
N LEU A 124 6.27 -26.27 -41.29
CA LEU A 124 6.96 -25.02 -40.98
C LEU A 124 7.20 -24.73 -39.49
N GLY A 125 6.85 -25.61 -38.55
CA GLY A 125 7.34 -25.52 -37.16
C GLY A 125 7.11 -24.20 -36.39
N ILE A 126 6.22 -23.31 -36.85
CA ILE A 126 5.86 -22.08 -36.11
C ILE A 126 4.58 -22.37 -35.32
N SER A 127 4.74 -22.80 -34.06
CA SER A 127 3.67 -22.73 -33.07
C SER A 127 3.53 -21.27 -32.62
N LEU A 128 2.59 -20.54 -33.21
CA LEU A 128 2.18 -19.23 -32.68
C LEU A 128 1.62 -19.43 -31.25
N PRO A 129 2.06 -18.67 -30.24
CA PRO A 129 1.64 -18.87 -28.85
C PRO A 129 0.22 -18.35 -28.55
N PHE A 130 -0.54 -17.97 -29.58
CA PHE A 130 -1.88 -17.39 -29.45
C PHE A 130 -2.94 -18.44 -29.77
N GLY A 131 -3.03 -19.46 -28.92
CA GLY A 131 -3.98 -20.56 -29.10
C GLY A 131 -4.41 -21.15 -27.76
N GLY A 132 -4.82 -20.31 -26.81
CA GLY A 132 -5.34 -20.77 -25.53
C GLY A 132 -5.73 -19.61 -24.64
N SER A 133 -7.02 -19.25 -24.65
CA SER A 133 -7.63 -18.38 -23.64
C SER A 133 -7.69 -19.14 -22.29
N SER A 134 -6.52 -19.29 -21.66
CA SER A 134 -6.48 -19.67 -20.25
C SER A 134 -7.32 -18.66 -19.49
N PRO A 135 -8.35 -19.07 -18.72
CA PRO A 135 -9.17 -18.14 -17.98
C PRO A 135 -8.26 -17.28 -17.09
N ILE A 136 -8.35 -15.96 -17.25
CA ILE A 136 -7.58 -15.00 -16.44
C ILE A 136 -7.76 -15.37 -14.96
N PRO A 137 -6.69 -15.44 -14.16
CA PRO A 137 -6.81 -15.72 -12.73
C PRO A 137 -7.83 -14.77 -12.11
N LYS A 138 -8.83 -15.30 -11.40
CA LYS A 138 -9.95 -14.52 -10.84
C LYS A 138 -9.49 -13.28 -10.07
N GLY A 139 -8.35 -13.36 -9.37
CA GLY A 139 -7.76 -12.23 -8.65
C GLY A 139 -7.31 -11.06 -9.55
N VAL A 140 -6.82 -11.35 -10.75
CA VAL A 140 -6.42 -10.32 -11.74
C VAL A 140 -7.65 -9.59 -12.27
N THR A 141 -8.72 -10.33 -12.60
CA THR A 141 -9.99 -9.73 -13.07
C THR A 141 -10.61 -8.83 -12.00
N ILE A 142 -10.64 -9.27 -10.75
CA ILE A 142 -11.15 -8.45 -9.62
C ILE A 142 -10.30 -7.19 -9.44
N GLY A 143 -8.97 -7.30 -9.56
CA GLY A 143 -8.07 -6.15 -9.50
C GLY A 143 -8.38 -5.08 -10.56
N PHE A 144 -8.63 -5.48 -11.81
CA PHE A 144 -9.01 -4.56 -12.87
C PHE A 144 -10.36 -3.88 -12.62
N LEU A 145 -11.35 -4.62 -12.13
CA LEU A 145 -12.67 -4.07 -11.79
C LEU A 145 -12.57 -3.04 -10.66
N LEU A 146 -11.81 -3.35 -9.61
CA LEU A 146 -11.58 -2.46 -8.49
C LEU A 146 -10.80 -1.20 -8.89
N PHE A 147 -9.77 -1.36 -9.74
CA PHE A 147 -9.08 -0.21 -10.33
C PHE A 147 -10.04 0.66 -11.13
N GLY A 148 -10.85 0.07 -12.02
CA GLY A 148 -11.86 0.79 -12.81
C GLY A 148 -12.86 1.53 -11.92
N ALA A 149 -13.39 0.87 -10.89
CA ALA A 149 -14.32 1.47 -9.94
C ALA A 149 -13.69 2.66 -9.20
N GLY A 150 -12.47 2.48 -8.67
CA GLY A 150 -11.73 3.55 -8.01
C GLY A 150 -11.51 4.74 -8.94
N PHE A 151 -11.07 4.48 -10.18
CA PHE A 151 -10.86 5.52 -11.19
C PHE A 151 -12.14 6.31 -11.50
N LEU A 152 -13.27 5.62 -11.70
CA LEU A 152 -14.55 6.27 -11.98
C LEU A 152 -15.02 7.14 -10.81
N ILE A 153 -14.95 6.62 -9.57
CA ILE A 153 -15.28 7.38 -8.36
C ILE A 153 -14.39 8.63 -8.24
N GLY A 154 -13.08 8.44 -8.43
CA GLY A 154 -12.10 9.52 -8.39
C GLY A 154 -12.29 10.58 -9.47
N SER A 155 -12.79 10.16 -10.64
CA SER A 155 -12.95 11.03 -11.81
C SER A 155 -13.97 12.15 -11.64
N ILE A 156 -14.88 12.03 -10.67
CA ILE A 156 -15.94 13.01 -10.42
C ILE A 156 -15.32 14.38 -10.08
N PRO A 157 -15.49 15.41 -10.93
CA PRO A 157 -14.78 16.67 -10.79
C PRO A 157 -15.58 17.69 -9.95
N PHE A 158 -15.77 17.41 -8.65
CA PHE A 158 -16.60 18.23 -7.76
C PHE A 158 -16.28 19.72 -7.82
N GLY A 159 -15.00 20.11 -7.86
CA GLY A 159 -14.60 21.51 -7.97
C GLY A 159 -15.05 22.20 -9.25
N ALA A 160 -15.07 21.49 -10.38
CA ALA A 160 -15.58 22.03 -11.63
C ALA A 160 -17.11 22.14 -11.62
N TRP A 161 -17.81 21.12 -11.12
CA TRP A 161 -19.28 21.12 -11.03
C TRP A 161 -19.80 22.19 -10.07
N ILE A 162 -19.21 22.30 -8.88
CA ILE A 162 -19.55 23.34 -7.92
C ILE A 162 -19.30 24.72 -8.52
N ALA A 163 -18.16 24.95 -9.16
CA ALA A 163 -17.89 26.26 -9.75
C ALA A 163 -18.86 26.60 -10.89
N ARG A 164 -19.19 25.63 -11.75
CA ARG A 164 -20.19 25.80 -12.82
C ARG A 164 -21.58 26.09 -12.26
N SER A 165 -21.97 25.47 -11.14
CA SER A 165 -23.24 25.79 -10.46
C SER A 165 -23.31 27.24 -9.96
N GLN A 166 -22.15 27.88 -9.76
CA GLN A 166 -22.03 29.29 -9.40
C GLN A 166 -21.78 30.20 -10.61
N GLY A 167 -21.99 29.69 -11.84
CA GLY A 167 -21.79 30.45 -13.09
C GLY A 167 -20.33 30.69 -13.47
N VAL A 168 -19.38 29.96 -12.88
CA VAL A 168 -17.94 30.17 -13.09
C VAL A 168 -17.26 28.95 -13.70
N ASP A 169 -16.59 29.15 -14.82
CA ASP A 169 -15.63 28.17 -15.34
C ASP A 169 -14.29 28.28 -14.60
N ILE A 170 -14.08 27.39 -13.63
CA ILE A 170 -12.88 27.41 -12.77
C ILE A 170 -11.58 27.16 -13.53
N GLN A 171 -11.62 26.49 -14.69
CA GLN A 171 -10.42 26.23 -15.50
C GLN A 171 -9.90 27.52 -16.16
N LYS A 172 -10.73 28.55 -16.28
CA LYS A 172 -10.39 29.86 -16.85
C LYS A 172 -10.11 30.93 -15.78
N ARG A 173 -10.14 30.58 -14.48
CA ARG A 173 -10.02 31.55 -13.37
C ARG A 173 -8.93 31.16 -12.38
N GLY A 174 -8.32 32.17 -11.77
CA GLY A 174 -7.26 31.99 -10.78
C GLY A 174 -6.09 31.20 -11.33
N SER A 175 -5.75 30.07 -10.72
CA SER A 175 -4.67 29.19 -11.19
C SER A 175 -5.10 28.21 -12.29
N GLY A 176 -6.36 28.22 -12.72
CA GLY A 176 -6.94 27.27 -13.68
C GLY A 176 -7.09 25.83 -13.16
N ASN A 177 -6.79 25.58 -11.89
CA ASN A 177 -6.92 24.24 -11.29
C ASN A 177 -8.34 24.07 -10.72
N ILE A 178 -8.91 22.88 -10.81
CA ILE A 178 -10.26 22.60 -10.28
C ILE A 178 -10.28 22.41 -8.75
N GLY A 179 -9.12 22.24 -8.12
CA GLY A 179 -9.04 21.87 -6.71
C GLY A 179 -9.49 22.96 -5.74
N ALA A 180 -9.77 22.53 -4.50
CA ALA A 180 -10.26 23.33 -3.39
C ALA A 180 -9.57 24.70 -3.21
N THR A 181 -8.25 24.77 -3.39
CA THR A 181 -7.51 26.03 -3.20
C THR A 181 -7.85 27.08 -4.24
N ASN A 182 -8.03 26.71 -5.51
CA ASN A 182 -8.39 27.67 -6.55
C ASN A 182 -9.87 28.06 -6.42
N VAL A 183 -10.75 27.08 -6.19
CA VAL A 183 -12.17 27.33 -5.90
C VAL A 183 -12.32 28.27 -4.70
N GLY A 184 -11.57 28.05 -3.63
CA GLY A 184 -11.56 28.91 -2.45
C GLY A 184 -11.11 30.34 -2.71
N ARG A 185 -10.18 30.54 -3.67
CA ARG A 185 -9.73 31.88 -4.10
C ARG A 185 -10.73 32.59 -5.00
N VAL A 186 -11.39 31.85 -5.89
CA VAL A 186 -12.29 32.42 -6.90
C VAL A 186 -13.71 32.62 -6.36
N LEU A 187 -14.24 31.66 -5.60
CA LEU A 187 -15.63 31.66 -5.11
C LEU A 187 -15.73 31.89 -3.60
N GLY A 188 -14.62 31.78 -2.86
CA GLY A 188 -14.57 31.99 -1.42
C GLY A 188 -14.41 30.71 -0.59
N LYS A 189 -14.00 30.88 0.67
CA LYS A 189 -13.56 29.78 1.55
C LYS A 189 -14.59 28.67 1.74
N LYS A 190 -15.88 29.02 1.85
CA LYS A 190 -16.99 28.05 2.00
C LYS A 190 -16.95 27.00 0.89
N TRP A 191 -16.85 27.46 -0.37
CA TRP A 191 -16.79 26.57 -1.54
C TRP A 191 -15.48 25.80 -1.61
N GLY A 192 -14.36 26.42 -1.23
CA GLY A 192 -13.08 25.73 -1.13
C GLY A 192 -13.13 24.55 -0.15
N TYR A 193 -13.69 24.73 1.04
CA TYR A 193 -13.83 23.66 2.03
C TYR A 193 -14.78 22.56 1.57
N LEU A 194 -15.91 22.92 0.94
CA LEU A 194 -16.84 21.94 0.39
C LEU A 194 -16.16 21.06 -0.68
N VAL A 195 -15.42 21.66 -1.61
CA VAL A 195 -14.67 20.91 -2.62
C VAL A 195 -13.61 20.03 -1.99
N PHE A 196 -12.88 20.53 -1.00
CA PHE A 196 -11.88 19.73 -0.28
C PHE A 196 -12.53 18.50 0.37
N LEU A 197 -13.65 18.70 1.06
CA LEU A 197 -14.39 17.62 1.71
C LEU A 197 -14.86 16.57 0.69
N LEU A 198 -15.50 16.99 -0.41
CA LEU A 198 -16.01 16.06 -1.42
C LEU A 198 -14.89 15.31 -2.16
N ASP A 199 -13.79 16.01 -2.48
CA ASP A 199 -12.63 15.38 -3.11
C ASP A 199 -11.90 14.40 -2.18
N ALA A 200 -11.92 14.63 -0.86
CA ALA A 200 -11.45 13.67 0.13
C ALA A 200 -12.43 12.50 0.28
N LEU A 201 -13.74 12.78 0.39
CA LEU A 201 -14.77 11.76 0.55
C LEU A 201 -14.77 10.76 -0.61
N LYS A 202 -14.56 11.18 -1.86
CA LYS A 202 -14.46 10.20 -2.96
C LYS A 202 -13.24 9.28 -2.85
N GLY A 203 -12.11 9.79 -2.34
CA GLY A 203 -10.92 8.97 -2.10
C GLY A 203 -11.14 7.97 -0.98
N TRP A 204 -11.72 8.43 0.13
CA TRP A 204 -12.11 7.57 1.25
C TRP A 204 -13.15 6.53 0.82
N PHE A 205 -14.19 6.93 0.10
CA PHE A 205 -15.27 6.07 -0.36
C PHE A 205 -14.76 4.97 -1.30
N ALA A 206 -13.83 5.29 -2.19
CA ALA A 206 -13.22 4.27 -3.06
C ALA A 206 -12.48 3.19 -2.25
N VAL A 207 -11.73 3.59 -1.22
CA VAL A 207 -11.05 2.65 -0.31
C VAL A 207 -12.06 1.88 0.53
N TRP A 208 -13.04 2.54 1.14
CA TRP A 208 -14.08 1.91 1.95
C TRP A 208 -14.87 0.86 1.15
N LEU A 209 -15.23 1.19 -0.10
CA LEU A 209 -15.91 0.27 -1.00
C LEU A 209 -15.07 -0.99 -1.25
N ALA A 210 -13.76 -0.84 -1.47
CA ALA A 210 -12.89 -1.98 -1.67
C ALA A 210 -12.65 -2.78 -0.36
N ALA A 211 -12.22 -2.11 0.71
CA ALA A 211 -11.75 -2.73 1.93
C ALA A 211 -12.87 -3.28 2.81
N GLU A 212 -13.96 -2.53 2.98
CA GLU A 212 -15.02 -2.86 3.93
C GLU A 212 -16.21 -3.52 3.24
N PHE A 213 -16.67 -2.96 2.12
CA PHE A 213 -17.86 -3.46 1.44
C PHE A 213 -17.57 -4.71 0.61
N LEU A 214 -16.49 -4.70 -0.18
CA LEU A 214 -16.08 -5.83 -1.01
C LEU A 214 -15.07 -6.77 -0.32
N GLN A 215 -14.58 -6.39 0.88
CA GLN A 215 -13.58 -7.15 1.65
C GLN A 215 -12.35 -7.52 0.82
N ALA A 216 -11.94 -6.60 -0.05
CA ALA A 216 -10.77 -6.75 -0.87
C ALA A 216 -9.51 -6.71 0.00
N GLY A 217 -8.56 -7.59 -0.28
CA GLY A 217 -7.28 -7.62 0.42
C GLY A 217 -6.51 -6.29 0.30
N ASP A 218 -5.59 -6.05 1.24
CA ASP A 218 -4.84 -4.79 1.38
C ASP A 218 -4.34 -4.21 0.04
N ALA A 219 -3.65 -5.01 -0.76
CA ALA A 219 -3.10 -4.57 -2.05
C ALA A 219 -4.19 -4.09 -3.04
N ALA A 220 -5.35 -4.72 -3.07
CA ALA A 220 -6.45 -4.35 -3.95
C ALA A 220 -7.15 -3.06 -3.47
N SER A 221 -7.28 -2.88 -2.16
CA SER A 221 -7.80 -1.65 -1.55
C SER A 221 -6.87 -0.47 -1.79
N VAL A 222 -5.55 -0.68 -1.65
CA VAL A 222 -4.52 0.32 -2.03
C VAL A 222 -4.60 0.66 -3.51
N LEU A 223 -4.69 -0.34 -4.39
CA LEU A 223 -4.80 -0.14 -5.84
C LEU A 223 -6.04 0.69 -6.21
N THR A 224 -7.17 0.42 -5.55
CA THR A 224 -8.42 1.18 -5.73
C THR A 224 -8.25 2.64 -5.32
N GLY A 225 -7.57 2.90 -4.19
CA GLY A 225 -7.25 4.25 -3.74
C GLY A 225 -6.33 5.00 -4.72
N VAL A 226 -5.28 4.34 -5.21
CA VAL A 226 -4.39 4.90 -6.26
C VAL A 226 -5.19 5.23 -7.51
N ALA A 227 -6.09 4.33 -7.94
CA ALA A 227 -6.96 4.56 -9.07
C ALA A 227 -7.88 5.77 -8.87
N ALA A 228 -8.42 5.98 -7.66
CA ALA A 228 -9.22 7.16 -7.35
C ALA A 228 -8.42 8.47 -7.45
N VAL A 229 -7.16 8.48 -6.98
CA VAL A 229 -6.29 9.65 -7.18
C VAL A 229 -5.99 9.85 -8.68
N ALA A 230 -5.71 8.79 -9.42
CA ALA A 230 -5.50 8.85 -10.86
C ALA A 230 -6.74 9.39 -11.60
N GLY A 231 -7.95 8.94 -11.25
CA GLY A 231 -9.20 9.46 -11.79
C GLY A 231 -9.38 10.96 -11.51
N HIS A 232 -9.06 11.42 -10.31
CA HIS A 232 -9.12 12.86 -9.98
C HIS A 232 -8.13 13.68 -10.82
N VAL A 233 -6.92 13.15 -11.05
CA VAL A 233 -5.86 13.84 -11.80
C VAL A 233 -6.11 13.81 -13.31
N PHE A 234 -6.59 12.67 -13.82
CA PHE A 234 -6.81 12.39 -15.24
C PHE A 234 -8.31 12.18 -15.51
N SER A 235 -9.14 13.10 -15.02
CA SER A 235 -10.60 13.01 -15.14
C SER A 235 -11.04 13.07 -16.61
N PRO A 236 -11.74 12.04 -17.15
CA PRO A 236 -12.25 12.05 -18.53
C PRO A 236 -13.23 13.20 -18.79
N TRP A 237 -13.99 13.59 -17.75
CA TRP A 237 -14.94 14.71 -17.77
C TRP A 237 -14.30 16.08 -18.04
N LEU A 238 -12.98 16.16 -17.91
CA LEU A 238 -12.19 17.37 -18.08
C LEU A 238 -11.08 17.20 -19.12
N ASN A 239 -11.28 16.33 -20.12
CA ASN A 239 -10.28 16.02 -21.15
C ASN A 239 -8.94 15.57 -20.54
N PHE A 240 -9.00 14.75 -19.48
CA PHE A 240 -7.85 14.28 -18.71
C PHE A 240 -7.00 15.38 -18.06
N LYS A 241 -7.54 16.61 -17.92
CA LYS A 241 -6.93 17.76 -17.25
C LYS A 241 -7.60 18.02 -15.90
N GLY A 242 -7.49 17.04 -15.00
CA GLY A 242 -8.04 17.11 -13.66
C GLY A 242 -7.17 17.87 -12.66
N GLY A 243 -7.41 17.62 -11.37
CA GLY A 243 -6.74 18.31 -10.28
C GLY A 243 -5.33 17.79 -9.99
N LYS A 244 -4.89 18.00 -8.74
CA LYS A 244 -3.54 17.62 -8.25
C LYS A 244 -3.54 16.41 -7.33
N GLY A 245 -4.71 15.93 -6.93
CA GLY A 245 -4.85 14.71 -6.14
C GLY A 245 -4.70 14.87 -4.63
N VAL A 246 -4.21 15.99 -4.09
CA VAL A 246 -3.90 16.14 -2.65
C VAL A 246 -5.07 15.80 -1.72
N ALA A 247 -6.27 16.37 -1.97
CA ALA A 247 -7.44 16.08 -1.14
C ALA A 247 -7.92 14.62 -1.28
N THR A 248 -7.90 14.10 -2.50
CA THR A 248 -8.26 12.69 -2.76
C THR A 248 -7.27 11.72 -2.11
N SER A 249 -5.97 12.01 -2.14
CA SER A 249 -4.96 11.26 -1.42
C SER A 249 -5.18 11.31 0.10
N ALA A 250 -5.58 12.45 0.65
CA ALA A 250 -5.93 12.54 2.07
C ALA A 250 -7.13 11.64 2.43
N GLY A 251 -8.15 11.60 1.57
CA GLY A 251 -9.26 10.66 1.70
C GLY A 251 -8.85 9.20 1.63
N VAL A 252 -7.98 8.86 0.67
CA VAL A 252 -7.41 7.50 0.56
C VAL A 252 -6.67 7.12 1.84
N LEU A 253 -5.88 8.03 2.41
CA LEU A 253 -5.20 7.79 3.68
C LEU A 253 -6.14 7.68 4.87
N LEU A 254 -7.26 8.41 4.87
CA LEU A 254 -8.28 8.25 5.88
C LEU A 254 -8.84 6.81 5.90
N GLY A 255 -8.95 6.16 4.73
CA GLY A 255 -9.41 4.78 4.64
C GLY A 255 -8.31 3.74 4.92
N LEU A 256 -7.06 4.01 4.53
CA LEU A 256 -5.98 3.01 4.57
C LEU A 256 -5.08 3.09 5.81
N ALA A 257 -4.75 4.30 6.25
CA ALA A 257 -3.76 4.55 7.30
C ALA A 257 -4.03 5.91 7.99
N PRO A 258 -5.04 6.01 8.87
CA PRO A 258 -5.44 7.26 9.51
C PRO A 258 -4.31 7.93 10.31
N VAL A 259 -3.42 7.15 10.92
CA VAL A 259 -2.27 7.69 11.67
C VAL A 259 -1.28 8.38 10.74
N VAL A 260 -1.02 7.81 9.56
CA VAL A 260 -0.19 8.44 8.51
C VAL A 260 -0.86 9.71 8.00
N LEU A 261 -2.20 9.73 7.85
CA LEU A 261 -2.93 10.95 7.50
C LEU A 261 -2.72 12.06 8.53
N ILE A 262 -2.81 11.76 9.82
CA ILE A 262 -2.64 12.76 10.89
C ILE A 262 -1.26 13.41 10.79
N TRP A 263 -0.20 12.62 10.63
CA TRP A 263 1.15 13.14 10.53
C TRP A 263 1.42 13.91 9.23
N THR A 264 0.96 13.40 8.09
CA THR A 264 1.06 14.12 6.81
C THR A 264 0.26 15.44 6.84
N ALA A 265 -0.92 15.46 7.46
CA ALA A 265 -1.73 16.65 7.65
C ALA A 265 -1.07 17.64 8.64
N ALA A 266 -0.41 17.14 9.70
CA ALA A 266 0.36 17.98 10.63
C ALA A 266 1.54 18.66 9.93
N ILE A 267 2.30 17.92 9.12
CA ILE A 267 3.42 18.47 8.31
C ILE A 267 2.88 19.50 7.32
N TRP A 268 1.78 19.20 6.63
CA TRP A 268 1.12 20.13 5.73
C TRP A 268 0.70 21.41 6.47
N GLY A 269 0.02 21.26 7.61
CA GLY A 269 -0.52 22.36 8.41
C GLY A 269 0.58 23.25 8.99
N PHE A 270 1.64 22.65 9.54
CA PHE A 270 2.82 23.37 10.04
C PHE A 270 3.53 24.13 8.91
N SER A 271 3.78 23.46 7.78
CA SER A 271 4.38 24.08 6.61
C SER A 271 3.54 25.25 6.08
N PHE A 272 2.22 25.09 6.06
CA PHE A 272 1.28 26.12 5.64
C PHE A 272 1.25 27.28 6.63
N PHE A 273 1.31 27.00 7.94
CA PHE A 273 1.36 28.03 8.97
C PHE A 273 2.60 28.92 8.83
N VAL A 274 3.77 28.31 8.58
CA VAL A 274 5.06 29.02 8.43
C VAL A 274 5.16 29.75 7.09
N LYS A 275 4.88 29.06 5.97
CA LYS A 275 5.14 29.58 4.62
C LYS A 275 3.94 30.26 3.99
N ARG A 276 2.71 29.92 4.40
CA ARG A 276 1.43 30.36 3.80
C ARG A 276 1.31 30.10 2.30
N ILE A 277 2.04 29.12 1.80
CA ILE A 277 2.01 28.70 0.41
C ILE A 277 1.55 27.24 0.36
N VAL A 278 0.39 27.02 -0.26
CA VAL A 278 -0.25 25.70 -0.31
C VAL A 278 0.55 24.68 -1.12
N SER A 279 1.20 25.11 -2.21
CA SER A 279 2.03 24.21 -3.02
C SER A 279 3.24 23.69 -2.25
N VAL A 280 3.96 24.55 -1.52
CA VAL A 280 5.07 24.14 -0.64
C VAL A 280 4.60 23.14 0.40
N SER A 281 3.48 23.43 1.06
CA SER A 281 2.90 22.56 2.09
C SER A 281 2.52 21.19 1.55
N SER A 282 1.97 21.17 0.33
CA SER A 282 1.55 19.94 -0.35
C SER A 282 2.75 19.09 -0.81
N LEU A 283 3.81 19.73 -1.29
CA LEU A 283 5.05 19.07 -1.66
C LEU A 283 5.76 18.46 -0.44
N LEU A 284 5.83 19.19 0.68
CA LEU A 284 6.41 18.67 1.92
C LEU A 284 5.62 17.49 2.48
N ALA A 285 4.29 17.58 2.48
CA ALA A 285 3.43 16.46 2.87
C ALA A 285 3.64 15.24 1.96
N ALA A 286 3.65 15.44 0.64
CA ALA A 286 3.89 14.37 -0.33
C ALA A 286 5.27 13.73 -0.18
N THR A 287 6.32 14.52 0.06
CA THR A 287 7.66 14.00 0.31
C THR A 287 7.74 13.21 1.61
N SER A 288 7.07 13.67 2.67
CA SER A 288 7.05 12.96 3.97
C SER A 288 6.29 11.64 3.93
N PHE A 289 5.33 11.50 3.02
CA PHE A 289 4.40 10.38 2.97
C PHE A 289 5.08 9.00 2.90
N PRO A 290 5.98 8.68 1.96
CA PRO A 290 6.65 7.37 1.92
C PRO A 290 7.47 7.07 3.20
N PHE A 291 8.12 8.08 3.80
CA PHE A 291 8.86 7.90 5.04
C PHE A 291 7.95 7.61 6.23
N LEU A 292 6.79 8.26 6.29
CA LEU A 292 5.78 7.98 7.33
C LEU A 292 5.18 6.57 7.16
N VAL A 293 4.97 6.09 5.93
CA VAL A 293 4.54 4.70 5.71
C VAL A 293 5.62 3.72 6.16
N LEU A 294 6.89 3.96 5.83
CA LEU A 294 8.00 3.10 6.28
C LEU A 294 8.06 2.98 7.79
N TRP A 295 7.79 4.07 8.51
CA TRP A 295 7.91 4.12 9.97
C TRP A 295 6.67 3.62 10.71
N LEU A 296 5.48 3.99 10.24
CA LEU A 296 4.21 3.72 10.94
C LEU A 296 3.47 2.47 10.46
N GLU A 297 3.72 2.03 9.23
CA GLU A 297 3.03 0.92 8.58
C GLU A 297 4.02 -0.15 8.05
N PRO A 298 4.93 -0.65 8.90
CA PRO A 298 5.98 -1.58 8.46
C PRO A 298 5.37 -2.87 7.88
N GLY A 299 5.91 -3.31 6.74
CA GLY A 299 5.47 -4.52 6.05
C GLY A 299 4.33 -4.34 5.04
N ARG A 300 3.67 -3.17 4.98
CA ARG A 300 2.62 -2.88 3.99
C ARG A 300 3.21 -2.43 2.64
N GLN A 301 3.80 -3.38 1.91
CA GLN A 301 4.53 -3.13 0.67
C GLN A 301 3.69 -2.42 -0.41
N ALA A 302 2.41 -2.78 -0.55
CA ALA A 302 1.52 -2.15 -1.52
C ALA A 302 1.31 -0.67 -1.19
N LEU A 303 1.05 -0.33 0.09
CA LEU A 303 0.89 1.04 0.55
C LEU A 303 2.18 1.85 0.37
N LEU A 304 3.34 1.24 0.63
CA LEU A 304 4.63 1.89 0.42
C LEU A 304 4.89 2.22 -1.07
N ALA A 305 4.63 1.26 -1.96
CA ALA A 305 4.75 1.48 -3.39
C ALA A 305 3.78 2.59 -3.87
N ALA A 306 2.54 2.56 -3.38
CA ALA A 306 1.58 3.63 -3.62
C ALA A 306 2.05 4.98 -3.08
N ALA A 307 2.72 5.03 -1.93
CA ALA A 307 3.22 6.27 -1.35
C ALA A 307 4.27 6.93 -2.24
N PHE A 308 5.23 6.18 -2.76
CA PHE A 308 6.20 6.69 -3.73
C PHE A 308 5.54 7.13 -5.04
N ALA A 309 4.62 6.32 -5.57
CA ALA A 309 3.93 6.64 -6.82
C ALA A 309 3.08 7.92 -6.70
N LEU A 310 2.30 8.06 -5.63
CA LEU A 310 1.47 9.23 -5.38
C LEU A 310 2.31 10.47 -5.03
N ALA A 311 3.42 10.32 -4.30
CA ALA A 311 4.36 11.41 -4.08
C ALA A 311 4.93 11.93 -5.42
N GLY A 312 5.42 11.04 -6.27
CA GLY A 312 5.90 11.38 -7.60
C GLY A 312 4.83 12.07 -8.47
N LEU A 313 3.59 11.55 -8.44
CA LEU A 313 2.47 12.16 -9.14
C LEU A 313 2.17 13.58 -8.62
N VAL A 314 2.17 13.80 -7.31
CA VAL A 314 1.94 15.12 -6.71
C VAL A 314 3.03 16.10 -7.15
N TRP A 315 4.30 15.69 -7.13
CA TRP A 315 5.43 16.48 -7.61
C TRP A 315 5.25 16.86 -9.10
N TYR A 316 4.95 15.87 -9.95
CA TYR A 316 4.70 16.11 -11.37
C TYR A 316 3.54 17.10 -11.61
N ARG A 317 2.45 16.99 -10.84
CA ARG A 317 1.28 17.88 -10.93
C ARG A 317 1.54 19.28 -10.32
N HIS A 318 2.66 19.47 -9.62
CA HIS A 318 3.07 20.75 -9.05
C HIS A 318 4.19 21.45 -9.82
N ARG A 319 4.64 20.94 -10.97
CA ARG A 319 5.70 21.56 -11.78
C ARG A 319 5.46 23.05 -12.08
N ASP A 320 4.23 23.45 -12.38
CA ASP A 320 3.91 24.86 -12.67
C ASP A 320 4.01 25.73 -11.40
N ASN A 321 3.73 25.15 -10.23
CA ASN A 321 3.92 25.81 -8.94
C ASN A 321 5.39 25.91 -8.57
N LEU A 322 6.20 24.89 -8.88
CA LEU A 322 7.65 24.94 -8.72
C LEU A 322 8.25 26.06 -9.58
N GLN A 323 7.82 26.18 -10.84
CA GLN A 323 8.25 27.29 -11.71
C GLN A 323 7.87 28.66 -11.12
N ARG A 324 6.65 28.81 -10.58
CA ARG A 324 6.25 30.05 -9.89
C ARG A 324 7.03 30.30 -8.61
N LEU A 325 7.35 29.26 -7.84
CA LEU A 325 8.16 29.37 -6.61
C LEU A 325 9.57 29.87 -6.92
N VAL A 326 10.23 29.28 -7.92
CA VAL A 326 11.56 29.72 -8.37
C VAL A 326 11.54 31.17 -8.84
N ARG A 327 10.46 31.59 -9.51
CA ARG A 327 10.26 32.97 -9.97
C ARG A 327 9.75 33.94 -8.89
N GLY A 328 9.49 33.47 -7.66
CA GLY A 328 8.91 34.31 -6.60
C GLY A 328 7.48 34.79 -6.86
N THR A 329 6.74 34.15 -7.76
CA THR A 329 5.38 34.54 -8.21
C THR A 329 4.28 33.59 -7.71
N GLU A 330 4.62 32.65 -6.82
CA GLU A 330 3.64 31.69 -6.32
C GLU A 330 2.67 32.33 -5.32
N ASN A 331 1.38 32.11 -5.53
CA ASN A 331 0.31 32.74 -4.76
C ASN A 331 0.26 32.24 -3.30
N GLY A 332 0.73 33.06 -2.37
CA GLY A 332 0.53 32.89 -0.92
C GLY A 332 -0.87 33.29 -0.45
N PHE A 333 -1.20 32.96 0.81
CA PHE A 333 -2.36 33.52 1.52
C PHE A 333 -1.91 34.68 2.42
N GLU A 334 -2.29 35.92 2.08
CA GLU A 334 -1.95 37.09 2.89
C GLU A 334 -2.72 37.13 4.23
N LYS A 335 -2.09 37.67 5.28
CA LYS A 335 -2.78 38.06 6.51
C LYS A 335 -3.60 39.29 6.17
N LYS A 336 -4.93 39.27 6.35
CA LYS A 336 -5.69 40.53 6.44
C LYS A 336 -5.05 41.36 7.55
N ARG A 337 -4.43 42.49 7.22
CA ARG A 337 -4.01 43.47 8.24
C ARG A 337 -5.28 43.90 8.98
N PRO A 338 -5.32 43.88 10.33
CA PRO A 338 -6.46 44.44 11.04
C PRO A 338 -6.61 45.90 10.60
N ALA A 339 -7.82 46.28 10.21
CA ALA A 339 -8.12 47.63 9.75
C ALA A 339 -7.65 48.61 10.83
N ARG A 340 -6.72 49.50 10.46
CA ARG A 340 -6.25 50.58 11.34
C ARG A 340 -7.50 51.38 11.71
N ARG A 341 -7.95 51.28 12.98
CA ARG A 341 -9.02 52.12 13.52
C ARG A 341 -8.66 53.56 13.17
N LYS A 342 -9.39 54.17 12.22
CA LYS A 342 -9.26 55.61 11.95
C LYS A 342 -9.56 56.31 13.28
N GLY A 343 -8.59 57.09 13.76
CA GLY A 343 -8.70 57.81 15.02
C GLY A 343 -9.98 58.62 15.05
N LYS A 344 -10.73 58.51 16.14
CA LYS A 344 -11.78 59.48 16.45
C LYS A 344 -11.07 60.82 16.64
N THR A 345 -11.21 61.72 15.68
CA THR A 345 -10.92 63.14 15.87
C THR A 345 -11.86 63.61 16.99
N LYS A 346 -11.32 63.86 18.18
CA LYS A 346 -12.03 64.65 19.19
C LYS A 346 -12.10 66.07 18.63
N ARG A 347 -13.30 66.52 18.28
CA ARG A 347 -13.62 67.93 18.14
C ARG A 347 -14.11 68.43 19.48
#